data_AF-A0A4R3MMV3-F1
#
_entry.id   AF-A0A4R3MMV3-F1
#
_cell.length_a   1.000
_cell.length_b   1.000
_cell.length_c   1.000
_cell.angle_alpha   90.00
_cell.angle_beta   90.00
_cell.angle_gamma   90.00
#
_symmetry.space_group_name_H-M   'P 1'
#
loop_
_entity.id
_entity.type
_entity.pdbx_description
1 polymer ?
#
loop_
_entity_poly.entity_id
_entity_poly.type
_entity_poly.pdbx_seq_one_letter_code
_entity_poly.pdbx_strand_id
1 'polypeptide(L)'
;MESIKLTDRLKRVFSLAEEDVEDILYPIHILIGVLKEKTGILGELSLKIPVKIEDLKIVASNIDIGISEIKHDFFNSLISKELLEVIKRAEILMKKYGQIYLNEGHVIKAIFSLDNEVNRFFSKEVKDLVQDITTTARDLIVNLRDYEKPDQKSNKVCIRRVKETDKDSLYTLIRDKFSEEWARNIISGFHLNKPTVFIAELKNEIVGFGAYDVVRGKKGLFGPMGIIRNKRVHGIGYDILHYCLMDMKKTGYEYAVISEAGPIEFYEKACGAVVIHKN
;
A
#
# COMPACT_ATOMS: atom_id res chain seq x y z
N MET A 1 -6.58 -23.08 -3.02
CA MET A 1 -6.51 -21.62 -3.25
C MET A 1 -5.28 -21.15 -2.48
N GLU A 2 -4.31 -20.46 -3.11
CA GLU A 2 -3.15 -19.96 -2.35
C GLU A 2 -3.65 -19.07 -1.19
N SER A 3 -3.13 -19.30 0.02
CA SER A 3 -3.46 -18.50 1.20
C SER A 3 -3.10 -17.04 0.94
N ILE A 4 -4.06 -16.14 1.10
CA ILE A 4 -3.85 -14.70 0.93
C ILE A 4 -2.85 -14.22 1.98
N LYS A 5 -1.85 -13.46 1.53
CA LYS A 5 -0.85 -12.88 2.43
C LYS A 5 -1.35 -11.56 2.98
N LEU A 6 -1.20 -11.37 4.28
CA LEU A 6 -1.47 -10.10 4.97
C LEU A 6 -0.19 -9.28 5.08
N THR A 7 -0.30 -7.96 5.01
CA THR A 7 0.79 -7.10 5.47
C THR A 7 0.97 -7.22 6.99
N ASP A 8 2.14 -6.85 7.53
CA ASP A 8 2.38 -7.08 8.97
C ASP A 8 1.60 -6.09 9.83
N ARG A 9 1.34 -4.86 9.34
CA ARG A 9 0.41 -3.95 10.00
C ARG A 9 -0.98 -4.55 10.11
N LEU A 10 -1.51 -5.14 9.02
CA LEU A 10 -2.83 -5.75 9.08
C LEU A 10 -2.89 -6.94 10.05
N LYS A 11 -1.82 -7.76 10.13
CA LYS A 11 -1.74 -8.83 11.15
C LYS A 11 -1.81 -8.28 12.56
N ARG A 12 -1.10 -7.18 12.85
CA ARG A 12 -1.17 -6.52 14.16
C ARG A 12 -2.56 -5.95 14.43
N VAL A 13 -3.20 -5.32 13.45
CA VAL A 13 -4.59 -4.85 13.54
C VAL A 13 -5.53 -5.99 13.91
N PHE A 14 -5.43 -7.15 13.25
CA PHE A 14 -6.26 -8.32 13.57
C PHE A 14 -5.97 -8.85 14.99
N SER A 15 -4.71 -8.96 15.38
CA SER A 15 -4.35 -9.35 16.75
C SER A 15 -4.92 -8.39 17.81
N LEU A 16 -4.84 -7.08 17.56
CA LEU A 16 -5.37 -6.04 18.46
C LEU A 16 -6.91 -6.03 18.53
N ALA A 17 -7.56 -6.47 17.45
CA ALA A 17 -9.02 -6.62 17.40
C ALA A 17 -9.52 -7.80 18.25
N GLU A 18 -8.68 -8.81 18.51
CA GLU A 18 -9.02 -9.99 19.30
C GLU A 18 -8.81 -9.82 20.82
N GLU A 19 -8.05 -8.83 21.27
CA GLU A 19 -7.65 -8.71 22.69
C GLU A 19 -8.80 -8.64 23.69
N ASP A 20 -9.94 -8.08 23.29
CA ASP A 20 -11.10 -7.81 24.16
C ASP A 20 -12.36 -8.58 23.71
N VAL A 21 -12.20 -9.64 22.91
CA VAL A 21 -13.31 -10.38 22.30
C VAL A 21 -13.35 -11.81 22.82
N GLU A 22 -14.45 -12.18 23.46
CA GLU A 22 -14.60 -13.52 24.05
C GLU A 22 -14.98 -14.57 23.00
N ASP A 23 -15.96 -14.29 22.13
CA ASP A 23 -16.50 -15.30 21.20
C ASP A 23 -16.48 -14.86 19.71
N ILE A 24 -17.13 -13.73 19.39
CA ILE A 24 -17.40 -13.34 17.99
C ILE A 24 -16.80 -11.97 17.66
N LEU A 25 -15.98 -11.94 16.62
CA LEU A 25 -15.47 -10.71 16.00
C LEU A 25 -16.48 -10.12 15.01
N TYR A 26 -16.57 -8.80 15.04
CA TYR A 26 -17.45 -7.98 14.20
C TYR A 26 -16.62 -6.87 13.55
N PRO A 27 -17.10 -6.22 12.48
CA PRO A 27 -16.43 -5.06 11.88
C PRO A 27 -15.97 -3.98 12.88
N ILE A 28 -16.73 -3.71 13.95
CA ILE A 28 -16.39 -2.74 15.00
C ILE A 28 -15.11 -3.12 15.75
N HIS A 29 -14.88 -4.42 16.00
CA HIS A 29 -13.67 -4.92 16.65
C HIS A 29 -12.44 -4.69 15.78
N ILE A 30 -12.58 -4.87 14.46
CA ILE A 30 -11.51 -4.52 13.51
C ILE A 30 -11.21 -3.03 13.55
N LEU A 31 -12.23 -2.16 13.60
CA LEU A 31 -12.01 -0.72 13.73
C LEU A 31 -11.29 -0.38 15.05
N ILE A 32 -11.66 -1.01 16.16
CA ILE A 32 -10.94 -0.84 17.44
C ILE A 32 -9.47 -1.24 17.28
N GLY A 33 -9.17 -2.39 16.65
CA GLY A 33 -7.81 -2.81 16.34
C GLY A 33 -7.06 -1.79 15.46
N VAL A 34 -7.74 -1.21 14.47
CA VAL A 34 -7.21 -0.12 13.62
C VAL A 34 -6.85 1.11 14.46
N LEU A 35 -7.68 1.50 15.42
CA LEU A 35 -7.43 2.66 16.28
C LEU A 35 -6.39 2.39 17.37
N LYS A 36 -6.19 1.14 17.77
CA LYS A 36 -5.10 0.71 18.66
C LYS A 36 -3.73 0.71 17.95
N GLU A 37 -3.68 0.42 16.65
CA GLU A 37 -2.46 0.43 15.84
C GLU A 37 -1.96 1.86 15.56
N LYS A 38 -0.79 2.22 16.09
CA LYS A 38 -0.26 3.60 16.06
C LYS A 38 0.79 3.88 14.99
N THR A 39 1.04 2.94 14.06
CA THR A 39 2.05 3.09 13.00
C THR A 39 1.47 3.59 11.68
N GLY A 40 2.31 4.27 10.89
CA GLY A 40 1.98 4.76 9.55
C GLY A 40 0.72 5.64 9.54
N ILE A 41 -0.15 5.42 8.55
CA ILE A 41 -1.42 6.17 8.41
C ILE A 41 -2.41 5.91 9.55
N LEU A 42 -2.31 4.79 10.27
CA LEU A 42 -3.24 4.46 11.34
C LEU A 42 -2.97 5.28 12.60
N GLY A 43 -1.70 5.65 12.83
CA GLY A 43 -1.33 6.65 13.84
C GLY A 43 -2.05 7.98 13.61
N GLU A 44 -1.99 8.51 12.39
CA GLU A 44 -2.71 9.74 11.99
C GLU A 44 -4.22 9.60 12.17
N LEU A 45 -4.80 8.49 11.69
CA LEU A 45 -6.24 8.22 11.85
C LEU A 45 -6.64 8.25 13.32
N SER A 46 -5.89 7.56 14.18
CA SER A 46 -6.20 7.45 15.60
C SER A 46 -6.14 8.78 16.37
N LEU A 47 -5.42 9.77 15.84
CA LEU A 47 -5.35 11.12 16.41
C LEU A 47 -6.45 12.04 15.87
N LYS A 48 -6.85 11.86 14.61
CA LYS A 48 -7.79 12.75 13.92
C LYS A 48 -9.26 12.31 14.02
N ILE A 49 -9.53 11.03 14.20
CA ILE A 49 -10.91 10.53 14.27
C ILE A 49 -11.60 11.03 15.55
N PRO A 50 -12.79 11.67 15.47
CA PRO A 50 -13.44 12.25 16.64
C PRO A 50 -14.27 11.20 17.41
N VAL A 51 -13.63 10.11 17.83
CA VAL A 51 -14.29 9.02 18.58
C VAL A 51 -13.33 8.40 19.59
N LYS A 52 -13.85 8.00 20.75
CA LYS A 52 -13.08 7.24 21.73
C LYS A 52 -13.30 5.75 21.55
N ILE A 53 -12.30 4.95 21.91
CA ILE A 53 -12.40 3.49 21.83
C ILE A 53 -13.53 2.99 22.74
N GLU A 54 -13.76 3.64 23.88
CA GLU A 54 -14.83 3.32 24.82
C GLU A 54 -16.22 3.44 24.17
N ASP A 55 -16.44 4.45 23.32
CA ASP A 55 -17.72 4.61 22.61
C ASP A 55 -17.95 3.45 21.63
N LEU A 56 -16.90 2.99 20.95
CA LEU A 56 -16.97 1.84 20.05
C LEU A 56 -17.19 0.53 20.81
N LYS A 57 -16.62 0.38 22.01
CA LYS A 57 -16.86 -0.77 22.88
C LYS A 57 -18.32 -0.83 23.32
N ILE A 58 -18.95 0.31 23.62
CA ILE A 58 -20.38 0.36 23.93
C ILE A 58 -21.21 -0.10 22.72
N VAL A 59 -20.87 0.32 21.50
CA VAL A 59 -21.54 -0.18 20.29
C VAL A 59 -21.38 -1.69 20.16
N ALA A 60 -20.16 -2.19 20.35
CA ALA A 60 -19.85 -3.62 20.27
C ALA A 60 -20.67 -4.47 21.26
N SER A 61 -20.82 -4.02 22.51
CA SER A 61 -21.62 -4.71 23.53
C SER A 61 -23.13 -4.72 23.26
N ASN A 62 -23.62 -3.83 22.39
CA ASN A 62 -25.04 -3.73 22.03
C ASN A 62 -25.37 -4.41 20.68
N ILE A 63 -24.42 -5.11 20.07
CA ILE A 63 -24.68 -5.88 18.86
C ILE A 63 -25.53 -7.09 19.24
N ASP A 64 -26.72 -7.19 18.66
CA ASP A 64 -27.53 -8.40 18.77
C ASP A 64 -26.73 -9.60 18.26
N ILE A 65 -26.55 -10.59 19.12
CA ILE A 65 -25.77 -11.80 18.81
C ILE A 65 -26.47 -12.54 17.67
N GLY A 66 -25.98 -12.33 16.45
CA GLY A 66 -26.36 -13.10 15.28
C GLY A 66 -25.90 -14.55 15.43
N ILE A 67 -26.76 -15.51 15.08
CA ILE A 67 -26.54 -16.96 15.25
C ILE A 67 -25.42 -17.51 14.33
N SER A 68 -24.95 -16.73 13.34
CA SER A 68 -23.99 -17.21 12.35
C SER A 68 -22.55 -16.98 12.77
N GLU A 69 -21.97 -18.00 13.40
CA GLU A 69 -20.56 -18.08 13.75
C GLU A 69 -19.75 -18.75 12.64
N ILE A 70 -18.70 -18.10 12.16
CA ILE A 70 -17.90 -18.59 11.03
C ILE A 70 -16.43 -18.64 11.43
N LYS A 71 -15.78 -19.79 11.24
CA LYS A 71 -14.33 -19.89 11.38
C LYS A 71 -13.63 -19.32 10.15
N HIS A 72 -12.59 -18.52 10.34
CA HIS A 72 -11.80 -17.94 9.25
C HIS A 72 -10.31 -17.98 9.58
N ASP A 73 -9.47 -18.31 8.60
CA ASP A 73 -8.02 -18.54 8.79
C ASP A 73 -7.20 -17.32 9.24
N PHE A 74 -7.81 -16.14 9.34
CA PHE A 74 -7.14 -14.90 9.76
C PHE A 74 -7.29 -14.61 11.25
N PHE A 75 -8.21 -15.30 11.91
CA PHE A 75 -8.64 -15.01 13.27
C PHE A 75 -8.62 -16.30 14.08
N ASN A 76 -8.33 -16.18 15.38
CA ASN A 76 -8.48 -17.29 16.32
C ASN A 76 -9.93 -17.42 16.76
N SER A 77 -10.62 -16.28 16.88
CA SER A 77 -12.03 -16.15 17.25
C SER A 77 -12.95 -16.46 16.06
N LEU A 78 -14.24 -16.72 16.36
CA LEU A 78 -15.27 -16.81 15.33
C LEU A 78 -15.56 -15.41 14.78
N ILE A 79 -16.01 -15.33 13.53
CA ILE A 79 -16.37 -14.05 12.90
C ILE A 79 -17.84 -14.00 12.53
N SER A 80 -18.42 -12.80 12.59
CA SER A 80 -19.76 -12.53 12.11
C SER A 80 -19.85 -12.62 10.58
N LYS A 81 -21.08 -12.74 10.06
CA LYS A 81 -21.34 -12.74 8.61
C LYS A 81 -20.92 -11.41 7.97
N GLU A 82 -21.17 -10.29 8.64
CA GLU A 82 -20.79 -8.94 8.21
C GLU A 82 -19.27 -8.82 8.10
N LEU A 83 -18.53 -9.34 9.08
CA LEU A 83 -17.06 -9.36 9.02
C LEU A 83 -16.55 -10.25 7.87
N LEU A 84 -17.18 -11.40 7.62
CA LEU A 84 -16.84 -12.23 6.46
C LEU A 84 -17.06 -11.47 5.14
N GLU A 85 -18.15 -10.71 5.01
CA GLU A 85 -18.42 -9.89 3.82
C GLU A 85 -17.38 -8.76 3.66
N VAL A 86 -16.95 -8.15 4.77
CA VAL A 86 -15.85 -7.18 4.79
C VAL A 86 -14.57 -7.79 4.26
N ILE A 87 -14.16 -8.96 4.75
CA ILE A 87 -12.93 -9.63 4.29
C ILE A 87 -13.02 -9.96 2.79
N LYS A 88 -14.13 -10.56 2.33
CA LYS A 88 -14.35 -10.86 0.91
C LYS A 88 -14.27 -9.60 0.04
N ARG A 89 -14.87 -8.49 0.49
CA ARG A 89 -14.79 -7.22 -0.23
C ARG A 89 -13.36 -6.66 -0.26
N ALA A 90 -12.63 -6.77 0.84
CA ALA A 90 -11.24 -6.33 0.94
C ALA A 90 -10.33 -7.12 -0.03
N GLU A 91 -10.55 -8.43 -0.19
CA GLU A 91 -9.83 -9.25 -1.18
C GLU A 91 -10.12 -8.83 -2.63
N ILE A 92 -11.38 -8.47 -2.93
CA ILE A 92 -11.75 -7.95 -4.25
C ILE A 92 -11.03 -6.63 -4.51
N LEU A 93 -10.98 -5.73 -3.53
CA LEU A 93 -10.25 -4.45 -3.62
C LEU A 93 -8.74 -4.69 -3.84
N MET A 94 -8.13 -5.60 -3.09
CA MET A 94 -6.74 -6.00 -3.25
C MET A 94 -6.45 -6.45 -4.70
N LYS A 95 -7.28 -7.36 -5.23
CA LYS A 95 -7.17 -7.86 -6.61
C LYS A 95 -7.38 -6.75 -7.64
N LYS A 96 -8.35 -5.85 -7.40
CA LYS A 96 -8.64 -4.70 -8.27
C LYS A 96 -7.46 -3.74 -8.37
N TYR A 97 -6.75 -3.51 -7.26
CA TYR A 97 -5.53 -2.70 -7.24
C TYR A 97 -4.29 -3.46 -7.69
N GLY A 98 -4.44 -4.74 -8.05
CA GLY A 98 -3.36 -5.63 -8.46
C GLY A 98 -2.35 -5.92 -7.34
N GLN A 99 -2.68 -5.60 -6.09
CA GLN A 99 -1.79 -5.86 -4.97
C GLN A 99 -1.78 -7.36 -4.63
N ILE A 100 -0.66 -7.84 -4.11
CA ILE A 100 -0.45 -9.25 -3.74
C ILE A 100 -0.58 -9.49 -2.23
N TYR A 101 -0.71 -8.42 -1.45
CA TYR A 101 -0.94 -8.46 -0.01
C TYR A 101 -2.25 -7.74 0.32
N LEU A 102 -3.04 -8.32 1.22
CA LEU A 102 -4.16 -7.64 1.85
C LEU A 102 -3.61 -6.69 2.92
N ASN A 103 -4.06 -5.44 2.92
CA ASN A 103 -3.60 -4.38 3.82
C ASN A 103 -4.81 -3.72 4.51
N GLU A 104 -4.51 -2.91 5.51
CA GLU A 104 -5.47 -2.15 6.31
C GLU A 104 -6.38 -1.25 5.47
N GLY A 105 -5.85 -0.58 4.44
CA GLY A 105 -6.64 0.28 3.56
C GLY A 105 -7.74 -0.47 2.81
N HIS A 106 -7.49 -1.72 2.40
CA HIS A 106 -8.52 -2.56 1.79
C HIS A 106 -9.64 -2.92 2.76
N VAL A 107 -9.27 -3.29 4.00
CA VAL A 107 -10.22 -3.71 5.04
C VAL A 107 -11.04 -2.52 5.53
N ILE A 108 -10.39 -1.39 5.83
CA ILE A 108 -11.07 -0.15 6.24
C ILE A 108 -12.03 0.32 5.15
N LYS A 109 -11.59 0.35 3.89
CA LYS A 109 -12.46 0.69 2.77
C LYS A 109 -13.65 -0.26 2.64
N ALA A 110 -13.46 -1.56 2.89
CA ALA A 110 -14.54 -2.53 2.87
C ALA A 110 -15.57 -2.26 3.98
N ILE A 111 -15.12 -2.05 5.23
CA ILE A 111 -15.97 -1.69 6.39
C ILE A 111 -16.85 -0.47 6.05
N PHE A 112 -16.26 0.60 5.53
CA PHE A 112 -16.98 1.83 5.21
C PHE A 112 -17.77 1.78 3.89
N SER A 113 -17.74 0.66 3.16
CA SER A 113 -18.49 0.47 1.91
C SER A 113 -19.66 -0.51 2.00
N LEU A 114 -19.75 -1.25 3.11
CA LEU A 114 -20.80 -2.23 3.37
C LEU A 114 -21.72 -1.73 4.49
N ASP A 115 -22.95 -2.22 4.51
CA ASP A 115 -23.88 -1.96 5.60
C ASP A 115 -23.52 -2.85 6.80
N ASN A 116 -23.10 -2.22 7.90
CA ASN A 116 -22.70 -2.85 9.16
C ASN A 116 -22.75 -1.80 10.28
N GLU A 117 -22.54 -2.24 11.52
CA GLU A 117 -22.61 -1.40 12.71
C GLU A 117 -21.63 -0.21 12.68
N VAL A 118 -20.43 -0.37 12.10
CA VAL A 118 -19.47 0.73 11.95
C VAL A 118 -19.99 1.77 10.97
N ASN A 119 -20.48 1.33 9.82
CA ASN A 119 -21.00 2.22 8.79
C ASN A 119 -22.20 3.03 9.32
N ARG A 120 -23.08 2.40 10.09
CA ARG A 120 -24.26 3.05 10.66
C ARG A 120 -23.91 4.03 11.78
N PHE A 121 -22.85 3.74 12.55
CA PHE A 121 -22.42 4.56 13.67
C PHE A 121 -21.86 5.93 13.26
N PHE A 122 -21.07 6.00 12.19
CA PHE A 122 -20.40 7.25 11.80
C PHE A 122 -21.23 8.13 10.86
N SER A 123 -21.11 9.45 11.04
CA SER A 123 -21.62 10.44 10.09
C SER A 123 -20.82 10.43 8.78
N LYS A 124 -21.36 11.04 7.73
CA LYS A 124 -20.67 11.12 6.43
C LYS A 124 -19.32 11.83 6.53
N GLU A 125 -19.23 12.89 7.32
CA GLU A 125 -17.99 13.67 7.49
C GLU A 125 -16.85 12.81 8.04
N VAL A 126 -17.15 11.95 9.02
CA VAL A 126 -16.14 11.04 9.59
C VAL A 126 -15.74 9.95 8.60
N LYS A 127 -16.68 9.44 7.78
CA LYS A 127 -16.37 8.48 6.72
C LYS A 127 -15.43 9.08 5.68
N ASP A 128 -15.69 10.31 5.27
CA ASP A 128 -14.87 11.05 4.30
C ASP A 128 -13.45 11.28 4.87
N LEU A 129 -13.33 11.63 6.15
CA LEU A 129 -12.04 11.73 6.87
C LEU A 129 -11.27 10.40 6.87
N VAL A 130 -11.91 9.30 7.25
CA VAL A 130 -11.29 7.96 7.26
C VAL A 130 -10.83 7.59 5.85
N GLN A 131 -11.65 7.87 4.84
CA GLN A 131 -11.37 7.59 3.45
C GLN A 131 -10.13 8.37 2.97
N ASP A 132 -10.04 9.67 3.28
CA ASP A 132 -8.90 10.50 2.88
C ASP A 132 -7.59 10.02 3.52
N ILE A 133 -7.61 9.70 4.82
CA ILE A 133 -6.40 9.28 5.54
C ILE A 133 -5.92 7.91 5.08
N THR A 134 -6.83 6.93 4.95
CA THR A 134 -6.45 5.51 4.86
C THR A 134 -6.59 4.87 3.49
N THR A 135 -7.34 5.50 2.58
CA THR A 135 -7.68 4.87 1.30
C THR A 135 -7.27 5.69 0.08
N THR A 136 -6.68 6.88 0.30
CA THR A 136 -6.06 7.67 -0.77
C THR A 136 -4.57 7.37 -0.87
N ALA A 137 -4.02 7.55 -2.06
CA ALA A 137 -2.58 7.47 -2.25
C ALA A 137 -1.90 8.60 -1.46
N ARG A 138 -0.77 8.29 -0.83
CA ARG A 138 -0.05 9.23 0.05
C ARG A 138 1.35 9.48 -0.49
N ASP A 139 1.80 10.72 -0.38
CA ASP A 139 3.20 11.03 -0.60
C ASP A 139 4.01 10.58 0.63
N LEU A 140 5.15 9.95 0.40
CA LEU A 140 6.09 9.54 1.44
C LEU A 140 7.43 10.23 1.22
N ILE A 141 8.16 10.53 2.30
CA ILE A 141 9.52 11.07 2.23
C ILE A 141 10.55 10.05 2.70
N VAL A 142 11.69 10.02 2.03
CA VAL A 142 12.84 9.18 2.35
C VAL A 142 14.06 10.06 2.57
N ASN A 143 14.77 9.87 3.67
CA ASN A 143 16.06 10.52 3.91
C ASN A 143 17.16 9.80 3.14
N LEU A 144 17.89 10.53 2.29
CA LEU A 144 18.95 9.99 1.44
C LEU A 144 20.38 10.25 1.94
N ARG A 145 20.57 11.07 2.99
CA ARG A 145 21.92 11.47 3.48
C ARG A 145 22.80 10.26 3.76
N ASP A 146 22.31 9.38 4.63
CA ASP A 146 23.01 8.16 5.05
C ASP A 146 22.43 6.91 4.37
N TYR A 147 21.72 7.10 3.25
CA TYR A 147 21.05 5.98 2.59
C TYR A 147 22.05 5.03 1.95
N GLU A 148 21.98 3.78 2.36
CA GLU A 148 22.73 2.67 1.80
C GLU A 148 21.73 1.66 1.22
N LYS A 149 22.08 1.08 0.08
CA LYS A 149 21.26 -0.02 -0.45
C LYS A 149 21.47 -1.23 0.47
N PRO A 150 20.40 -1.87 0.95
CA PRO A 150 20.52 -3.11 1.71
C PRO A 150 21.21 -4.20 0.89
N ASP A 151 21.98 -5.06 1.58
CA ASP A 151 22.69 -6.21 1.01
C ASP A 151 21.72 -7.37 0.66
N GLN A 152 20.69 -7.07 -0.12
CA GLN A 152 19.82 -8.05 -0.74
C GLN A 152 19.93 -7.93 -2.26
N LYS A 153 20.46 -8.97 -2.90
CA LYS A 153 20.42 -9.14 -4.35
C LYS A 153 19.33 -10.15 -4.69
N SER A 154 18.34 -9.75 -5.49
CA SER A 154 17.54 -10.74 -6.22
C SER A 154 18.41 -11.34 -7.31
N ASN A 155 18.92 -12.56 -7.10
CA ASN A 155 19.86 -13.24 -8.01
C ASN A 155 19.27 -13.62 -9.38
N LYS A 156 18.09 -13.10 -9.77
CA LYS A 156 17.37 -13.54 -10.96
C LYS A 156 17.02 -12.43 -11.96
N VAL A 157 17.25 -11.15 -11.65
CA VAL A 157 16.81 -10.03 -12.49
C VAL A 157 17.93 -9.01 -12.68
N CYS A 158 18.13 -8.57 -13.91
CA CYS A 158 19.08 -7.50 -14.23
C CYS A 158 18.37 -6.16 -14.07
N ILE A 159 18.83 -5.31 -13.15
CA ILE A 159 18.37 -3.92 -13.05
C ILE A 159 19.40 -3.02 -13.72
N ARG A 160 18.96 -2.23 -14.69
CA ARG A 160 19.81 -1.28 -15.41
C ARG A 160 19.05 -0.03 -15.81
N ARG A 161 19.78 1.02 -16.16
CA ARG A 161 19.18 2.18 -16.84
C ARG A 161 18.65 1.78 -18.21
N VAL A 162 17.64 2.51 -18.65
CA VAL A 162 17.16 2.45 -20.03
C VAL A 162 18.22 2.94 -21.03
N LYS A 163 18.12 2.40 -22.24
CA LYS A 163 18.81 2.83 -23.46
C LYS A 163 17.76 3.31 -24.46
N GLU A 164 18.15 4.11 -25.45
CA GLU A 164 17.19 4.57 -26.48
C GLU A 164 16.48 3.41 -27.20
N THR A 165 17.17 2.27 -27.37
CA THR A 165 16.58 1.04 -27.96
C THR A 165 15.47 0.41 -27.11
N ASP A 166 15.35 0.75 -25.82
CA ASP A 166 14.31 0.23 -24.93
C ASP A 166 13.01 1.04 -25.00
N LYS A 167 13.03 2.19 -25.69
CA LYS A 167 11.97 3.20 -25.61
C LYS A 167 10.60 2.69 -26.04
N ASP A 168 10.52 2.10 -27.24
CA ASP A 168 9.26 1.65 -27.83
C ASP A 168 8.69 0.44 -27.09
N SER A 169 9.57 -0.49 -26.68
CA SER A 169 9.17 -1.69 -25.94
C SER A 169 8.68 -1.33 -24.53
N LEU A 170 9.37 -0.42 -23.84
CA LEU A 170 8.96 0.07 -22.53
C LEU A 170 7.66 0.88 -22.60
N TYR A 171 7.51 1.78 -23.57
CA TYR A 171 6.28 2.56 -23.75
C TYR A 171 5.07 1.63 -23.97
N THR A 172 5.21 0.67 -24.89
CA THR A 172 4.14 -0.30 -25.20
C THR A 172 3.78 -1.12 -23.95
N LEU A 173 4.78 -1.63 -23.22
CA LEU A 173 4.55 -2.36 -21.98
C LEU A 173 3.77 -1.53 -20.95
N ILE A 174 4.19 -0.28 -20.73
CA ILE A 174 3.59 0.58 -19.73
C ILE A 174 2.15 0.92 -20.10
N ARG A 175 1.91 1.31 -21.35
CA ARG A 175 0.57 1.61 -21.87
C ARG A 175 -0.37 0.42 -21.70
N ASP A 176 0.08 -0.77 -22.11
CA ASP A 176 -0.78 -1.96 -22.17
C ASP A 176 -1.04 -2.60 -20.79
N LYS A 177 -0.10 -2.45 -19.84
CA LYS A 177 -0.18 -3.11 -18.51
C LYS A 177 -0.47 -2.16 -17.35
N PHE A 178 -0.29 -0.85 -17.54
CA PHE A 178 -0.44 0.15 -16.49
C PHE A 178 -1.33 1.31 -16.98
N SER A 179 -0.76 2.37 -17.52
CA SER A 179 -1.52 3.51 -18.03
C SER A 179 -0.77 4.28 -19.11
N GLU A 180 -1.53 4.90 -20.02
CA GLU A 180 -1.02 5.82 -21.04
C GLU A 180 -0.32 7.04 -20.42
N GLU A 181 -0.80 7.52 -19.27
CA GLU A 181 -0.19 8.63 -18.55
C GLU A 181 1.21 8.29 -18.04
N TRP A 182 1.37 7.12 -17.41
CA TRP A 182 2.67 6.65 -16.96
C TRP A 182 3.62 6.43 -18.13
N ALA A 183 3.13 5.93 -19.26
CA ALA A 183 3.93 5.74 -20.47
C ALA A 183 4.49 7.08 -20.96
N ARG A 184 3.65 8.12 -21.07
CA ARG A 184 4.10 9.48 -21.44
C ARG A 184 5.10 10.08 -20.46
N ASN A 185 4.85 9.98 -19.16
CA ASN A 185 5.76 10.50 -18.14
C ASN A 185 7.13 9.83 -18.22
N ILE A 186 7.18 8.49 -18.31
CA ILE A 186 8.44 7.73 -18.35
C ILE A 186 9.30 8.10 -19.56
N ILE A 187 8.69 8.34 -20.72
CA ILE A 187 9.45 8.74 -21.93
C ILE A 187 10.16 10.09 -21.75
N SER A 188 9.63 11.01 -20.95
CA SER A 188 10.34 12.26 -20.65
C SER A 188 11.71 12.03 -19.97
N GLY A 189 11.85 10.93 -19.21
CA GLY A 189 13.09 10.56 -18.53
C GLY A 189 14.18 9.99 -19.43
N PHE A 190 13.90 9.72 -20.71
CA PHE A 190 14.91 9.27 -21.69
C PHE A 190 15.75 10.44 -22.22
N HIS A 191 15.21 11.66 -22.23
CA HIS A 191 15.79 12.81 -22.91
C HIS A 191 16.89 13.54 -22.11
N LEU A 192 17.33 12.95 -21.00
CA LEU A 192 18.38 13.50 -20.15
C LEU A 192 19.73 12.89 -20.54
N ASN A 193 20.80 13.70 -20.47
CA ASN A 193 22.19 13.22 -20.64
C ASN A 193 22.51 11.99 -19.75
N LYS A 194 21.76 11.83 -18.66
CA LYS A 194 21.73 10.65 -17.81
C LYS A 194 20.25 10.27 -17.55
N PRO A 195 19.72 9.21 -18.19
CA PRO A 195 18.33 8.81 -17.99
C PRO A 195 18.02 8.47 -16.53
N THR A 196 16.89 8.94 -16.03
CA THR A 196 16.41 8.73 -14.64
C THR A 196 15.45 7.55 -14.52
N VAL A 197 15.40 6.71 -15.56
CA VAL A 197 14.54 5.53 -15.66
C VAL A 197 15.39 4.26 -15.55
N PHE A 198 14.96 3.36 -14.69
CA PHE A 198 15.51 2.02 -14.52
C PHE A 198 14.50 0.96 -14.93
N ILE A 199 14.99 -0.10 -15.53
CA ILE A 199 14.20 -1.27 -15.92
C ILE A 199 14.74 -2.53 -15.27
N ALA A 200 13.83 -3.46 -15.05
CA ALA A 200 14.10 -4.83 -14.66
C ALA A 200 13.94 -5.74 -15.86
N GLU A 201 14.98 -6.51 -16.18
CA GLU A 201 15.00 -7.46 -17.27
C GLU A 201 15.14 -8.89 -16.78
N LEU A 202 14.33 -9.78 -17.34
CA LEU A 202 14.38 -11.22 -17.12
C LEU A 202 14.32 -11.91 -18.48
N LYS A 203 15.35 -12.68 -18.83
CA LYS A 203 15.45 -13.39 -20.13
C LYS A 203 15.19 -12.46 -21.33
N ASN A 204 15.79 -11.27 -21.32
CA ASN A 204 15.65 -10.22 -22.35
C ASN A 204 14.24 -9.62 -22.48
N GLU A 205 13.35 -9.84 -21.52
CA GLU A 205 12.05 -9.18 -21.45
C GLU A 205 12.02 -8.16 -20.31
N ILE A 206 11.47 -6.98 -20.59
CA ILE A 206 11.21 -5.97 -19.56
C ILE A 206 10.05 -6.44 -18.70
N VAL A 207 10.31 -6.65 -17.41
CA VAL A 207 9.30 -7.13 -16.44
C VAL A 207 8.92 -6.07 -15.40
N GLY A 208 9.62 -4.94 -15.40
CA GLY A 208 9.27 -3.81 -14.55
C GLY A 208 10.12 -2.59 -14.82
N PHE A 209 9.71 -1.48 -14.24
CA PHE A 209 10.37 -0.18 -14.38
C PHE A 209 10.16 0.66 -13.11
N GLY A 210 11.04 1.64 -12.94
CA GLY A 210 10.89 2.71 -11.96
C GLY A 210 11.66 3.93 -12.43
N ALA A 211 11.18 5.12 -12.06
CA ALA A 211 11.81 6.35 -12.47
C ALA A 211 11.78 7.40 -11.35
N TYR A 212 12.56 8.45 -11.54
CA TYR A 212 12.46 9.66 -10.73
C TYR A 212 12.57 10.91 -11.61
N ASP A 213 12.05 12.04 -11.15
CA ASP A 213 12.02 13.34 -11.84
C ASP A 213 11.29 13.34 -13.20
N VAL A 214 10.39 12.37 -13.41
CA VAL A 214 9.62 12.24 -14.66
C VAL A 214 8.15 12.64 -14.54
N VAL A 215 7.69 12.97 -13.32
CA VAL A 215 6.28 13.28 -13.03
C VAL A 215 6.09 14.77 -12.82
N ARG A 216 5.13 15.36 -13.55
CA ARG A 216 4.70 16.77 -13.43
C ARG A 216 5.84 17.81 -13.57
N GLY A 217 6.96 17.44 -14.20
CA GLY A 217 8.15 18.30 -14.31
C GLY A 217 8.77 18.69 -12.97
N LYS A 218 8.56 17.91 -11.91
CA LYS A 218 9.09 18.17 -10.56
C LYS A 218 10.34 17.34 -10.29
N LYS A 219 11.26 17.92 -9.52
CA LYS A 219 12.48 17.27 -9.04
C LYS A 219 12.28 16.66 -7.66
N GLY A 220 13.11 15.66 -7.33
CA GLY A 220 13.06 14.92 -6.07
C GLY A 220 11.90 13.94 -5.96
N LEU A 221 11.15 13.70 -7.03
CA LEU A 221 10.00 12.78 -7.02
C LEU A 221 10.41 11.42 -7.56
N PHE A 222 10.28 10.37 -6.76
CA PHE A 222 10.32 8.99 -7.20
C PHE A 222 8.91 8.53 -7.60
N GLY A 223 8.83 7.88 -8.77
CA GLY A 223 7.61 7.38 -9.38
C GLY A 223 7.48 7.83 -10.85
N PRO A 224 6.69 7.10 -11.66
CA PRO A 224 5.99 5.86 -11.29
C PRO A 224 6.93 4.65 -11.21
N MET A 225 6.46 3.60 -10.53
CA MET A 225 7.11 2.29 -10.48
C MET A 225 6.07 1.20 -10.74
N GLY A 226 6.41 0.22 -11.58
CA GLY A 226 5.49 -0.83 -11.98
C GLY A 226 6.18 -2.15 -12.29
N ILE A 227 5.64 -3.25 -11.75
CA ILE A 227 6.06 -4.63 -12.08
C ILE A 227 4.88 -5.37 -12.69
N ILE A 228 5.12 -6.14 -13.76
CA ILE A 228 4.07 -6.95 -14.39
C ILE A 228 3.49 -7.97 -13.39
N ARG A 229 2.18 -8.21 -13.48
CA ARG A 229 1.40 -8.90 -12.43
C ARG A 229 1.98 -10.25 -12.01
N ASN A 230 2.39 -11.09 -12.96
CA ASN A 230 2.95 -12.42 -12.71
C ASN A 230 4.40 -12.40 -12.18
N LYS A 231 5.02 -11.23 -12.00
CA LYS A 231 6.40 -11.09 -11.48
C LYS A 231 6.48 -10.33 -10.15
N ARG A 232 5.36 -9.85 -9.59
CA ARG A 232 5.30 -9.02 -8.36
C ARG A 232 5.86 -9.68 -7.09
N VAL A 233 6.04 -11.00 -7.05
CA VAL A 233 6.49 -11.75 -5.86
C VAL A 233 8.03 -11.91 -5.74
N HIS A 234 8.82 -11.42 -6.69
CA HIS A 234 10.26 -11.73 -6.79
C HIS A 234 11.21 -10.64 -6.27
N GLY A 235 10.71 -9.70 -5.47
CA GLY A 235 11.53 -8.58 -4.94
C GLY A 235 11.97 -7.56 -6.01
N ILE A 236 11.45 -7.64 -7.23
CA ILE A 236 11.88 -6.76 -8.34
C ILE A 236 11.59 -5.29 -8.02
N GLY A 237 10.41 -5.00 -7.47
CA GLY A 237 10.05 -3.62 -7.07
C GLY A 237 10.96 -3.09 -5.97
N TYR A 238 11.38 -3.95 -5.03
CA TYR A 238 12.35 -3.60 -4.00
C TYR A 238 13.69 -3.21 -4.63
N ASP A 239 14.22 -4.05 -5.53
CA ASP A 239 15.47 -3.75 -6.21
C ASP A 239 15.41 -2.43 -7.00
N ILE A 240 14.39 -2.26 -7.85
CA ILE A 240 14.19 -1.03 -8.64
C ILE A 240 14.17 0.21 -7.73
N LEU A 241 13.41 0.17 -6.64
CA LEU A 241 13.33 1.26 -5.66
C LEU A 241 14.72 1.64 -5.16
N HIS A 242 15.52 0.67 -4.70
CA HIS A 242 16.87 0.95 -4.19
C HIS A 242 17.82 1.48 -5.26
N TYR A 243 17.74 1.00 -6.50
CA TYR A 243 18.56 1.53 -7.60
C TYR A 243 18.22 3.00 -7.87
N CYS A 244 16.94 3.36 -7.89
CA CYS A 244 16.53 4.75 -8.06
C CYS A 244 16.97 5.63 -6.88
N LEU A 245 16.71 5.22 -5.63
CA LEU A 245 17.05 6.02 -4.45
C LEU A 245 18.58 6.22 -4.29
N MET A 246 19.39 5.19 -4.58
CA MET A 246 20.84 5.33 -4.64
C MET A 246 21.29 6.32 -5.71
N ASP A 247 20.62 6.32 -6.86
CA ASP A 247 20.97 7.24 -7.93
C ASP A 247 20.53 8.67 -7.64
N MET A 248 19.38 8.85 -6.99
CA MET A 248 18.94 10.15 -6.48
C MET A 248 19.97 10.69 -5.48
N LYS A 249 20.42 9.87 -4.52
CA LYS A 249 21.51 10.23 -3.58
C LYS A 249 22.77 10.66 -4.34
N LYS A 250 23.24 9.84 -5.29
CA LYS A 250 24.44 10.15 -6.10
C LYS A 250 24.30 11.41 -6.95
N THR A 251 23.07 11.76 -7.32
CA THR A 251 22.76 12.98 -8.08
C THR A 251 22.73 14.23 -7.18
N GLY A 252 22.70 14.05 -5.85
CA GLY A 252 22.79 15.13 -4.88
C GLY A 252 21.48 15.42 -4.13
N TYR A 253 20.47 14.54 -4.23
CA TYR A 253 19.25 14.68 -3.44
C TYR A 253 19.49 14.26 -1.99
N GLU A 254 19.19 15.15 -1.04
CA GLU A 254 19.15 14.81 0.40
C GLU A 254 17.89 14.04 0.80
N TYR A 255 16.80 14.24 0.06
CA TYR A 255 15.51 13.59 0.27
C TYR A 255 14.89 13.17 -1.05
N ALA A 256 14.14 12.09 -1.03
CA ALA A 256 13.25 11.70 -2.12
C ALA A 256 11.81 11.67 -1.62
N VAL A 257 10.88 12.14 -2.46
CA VAL A 257 9.45 12.00 -2.23
C VAL A 257 8.92 10.90 -3.14
N ILE A 258 8.38 9.84 -2.57
CA ILE A 258 7.63 8.80 -3.27
C ILE A 258 6.20 9.34 -3.43
N SER A 259 5.83 9.75 -4.63
CA SER A 259 4.50 10.34 -4.84
C SER A 259 3.43 9.28 -5.07
N GLU A 260 2.24 9.50 -4.50
CA GLU A 260 1.08 8.62 -4.67
C GLU A 260 1.38 7.13 -4.35
N ALA A 261 2.08 6.90 -3.23
CA ALA A 261 2.55 5.59 -2.83
C ALA A 261 1.40 4.63 -2.50
N GLY A 262 1.48 3.41 -3.04
CA GLY A 262 0.66 2.27 -2.61
C GLY A 262 1.30 0.93 -3.00
N PRO A 263 1.41 -0.05 -2.08
CA PRO A 263 1.07 -0.02 -0.65
C PRO A 263 2.11 0.71 0.21
N ILE A 264 1.67 1.45 1.24
CA ILE A 264 2.54 2.29 2.10
C ILE A 264 3.58 1.45 2.86
N GLU A 265 3.14 0.34 3.49
CA GLU A 265 4.02 -0.51 4.32
C GLU A 265 5.18 -1.13 3.53
N PHE A 266 5.05 -1.26 2.21
CA PHE A 266 6.16 -1.68 1.36
C PHE A 266 7.32 -0.67 1.41
N TYR A 267 7.03 0.62 1.26
CA TYR A 267 8.06 1.66 1.24
C TYR A 267 8.62 1.97 2.63
N GLU A 268 7.78 1.93 3.66
CA GLU A 268 8.22 2.05 5.06
C GLU A 268 9.28 0.99 5.40
N LYS A 269 9.04 -0.27 5.02
CA LYS A 269 9.99 -1.36 5.27
C LYS A 269 11.18 -1.35 4.34
N ALA A 270 10.96 -1.04 3.06
CA ALA A 270 12.01 -1.15 2.07
C ALA A 270 13.07 -0.07 2.26
N CYS A 271 12.64 1.17 2.50
CA CYS A 271 13.54 2.33 2.47
C CYS A 271 13.37 3.29 3.65
N GLY A 272 12.61 2.92 4.68
CA GLY A 272 12.38 3.81 5.82
C GLY A 272 11.54 5.03 5.47
N ALA A 273 10.70 4.93 4.42
CA ALA A 273 9.85 6.03 4.01
C ALA A 273 8.86 6.40 5.11
N VAL A 274 8.60 7.69 5.30
CA VAL A 274 7.63 8.20 6.27
C VAL A 274 6.52 8.95 5.55
N VAL A 275 5.28 8.81 6.02
CA VAL A 275 4.12 9.48 5.43
C VAL A 275 4.24 11.00 5.55
N ILE A 276 3.98 11.72 4.45
CA ILE A 276 3.77 13.16 4.48
C ILE A 276 2.30 13.40 4.86
N HIS A 277 2.08 14.05 6.00
CA HIS A 277 0.73 14.36 6.47
C HIS A 277 0.10 15.47 5.63
N LYS A 278 -1.17 15.28 5.27
CA LYS A 278 -1.97 16.35 4.66
C LYS A 278 -2.45 17.27 5.79
N ASN A 279 -2.33 18.57 5.56
CA ASN A 279 -2.92 19.60 6.41
C ASN A 279 -4.44 19.65 6.22
#